data_AF-A0A517PS13-F1
#
_entry.id   AF-A0A517PS13-F1
#
_cell.length_a   1.000
_cell.length_b   1.000
_cell.length_c   1.000
_cell.angle_alpha   90.00
_cell.angle_beta   90.00
_cell.angle_gamma   90.00
#
_symmetry.space_group_name_H-M   'P 1'
#
loop_
_entity.id
_entity.type
_entity.pdbx_description
1 polymer ?
#
loop_
_entity_poly.entity_id
_entity_poly.type
_entity_poly.pdbx_seq_one_letter_code
_entity_poly.pdbx_strand_id
1 'polypeptide(L)'
;MEENQESVQPEPETDQGVTEELPPNESIRLLKRTGLWSLAFVLAASAMIYQRATGPTYPMKVEVTGDIVAKLIRTHESTSDAMVELPVEQSKEQPPSGTLYYKRFRTDDEFTAVPMQAAEKDKRYQLEAPLPKQPAAGKLEYYIEANLEGQERRFPPTQDSNVVIRFKDPVPDGVLIPHVTLMIFSILLGMRTGLAALFAPYNMRQLAWLTLCGMTVGGMILGPFVQKYAFGEYWTGFPLGGDWTDNKMLFMFLAWVFACSVIGLNPRKKTTALHRVVVFTAAIVMTVCYLIPHSMGGSELDYSQVDKGVDPSKAIETGRK
;
A
#
# COMPACT_ATOMS: atom_id res chain seq x y z
N MET A 1 92.93 -36.25 -23.32
CA MET A 1 92.88 -36.39 -21.86
C MET A 1 91.54 -35.81 -21.45
N GLU A 2 90.65 -36.71 -21.04
CA GLU A 2 89.36 -36.41 -20.41
C GLU A 2 89.58 -35.57 -19.15
N GLU A 3 88.71 -34.59 -18.91
CA GLU A 3 88.31 -34.28 -17.54
C GLU A 3 86.86 -33.75 -17.52
N ASN A 4 86.12 -34.26 -16.55
CA ASN A 4 84.68 -34.23 -16.38
C ASN A 4 84.10 -32.81 -16.24
N GLN A 5 82.96 -32.58 -16.90
CA GLN A 5 82.00 -31.54 -16.50
C GLN A 5 81.05 -32.12 -15.45
N GLU A 6 81.09 -31.58 -14.24
CA GLU A 6 80.04 -31.79 -13.23
C GLU A 6 79.41 -30.43 -12.90
N SER A 7 78.22 -30.18 -13.45
CA SER A 7 77.45 -28.96 -13.24
C SER A 7 76.68 -29.06 -11.93
N VAL A 8 77.10 -28.32 -10.91
CA VAL A 8 76.31 -28.14 -9.68
C VAL A 8 75.23 -27.08 -9.95
N GLN A 9 73.97 -27.51 -10.00
CA GLN A 9 72.82 -26.61 -10.03
C GLN A 9 72.57 -26.04 -8.62
N PRO A 10 72.35 -24.72 -8.45
CA PRO A 10 71.71 -24.22 -7.24
C PRO A 10 70.19 -24.52 -7.29
N GLU A 11 69.66 -25.04 -6.19
CA GLU A 11 68.22 -25.27 -5.99
C GLU A 11 67.40 -24.00 -6.23
N PRO A 12 66.18 -24.09 -6.81
CA PRO A 12 65.33 -22.93 -6.97
C PRO A 12 64.78 -22.49 -5.60
N GLU A 13 65.05 -21.24 -5.24
CA GLU A 13 64.37 -20.55 -4.14
C GLU A 13 62.86 -20.72 -4.30
N THR A 14 62.24 -21.21 -3.24
CA THR A 14 60.81 -21.37 -3.07
C THR A 14 60.13 -20.01 -3.21
N ASP A 15 59.46 -19.81 -4.35
CA ASP A 15 58.54 -18.71 -4.61
C ASP A 15 57.47 -18.70 -3.50
N GLN A 16 57.61 -17.75 -2.57
CA GLN A 16 56.65 -17.55 -1.50
C GLN A 16 55.35 -17.07 -2.14
N GLY A 17 54.40 -18.00 -2.23
CA GLY A 17 53.09 -17.82 -2.83
C GLY A 17 52.43 -16.52 -2.39
N VAL A 18 52.37 -15.57 -3.32
CA VAL A 18 51.31 -14.57 -3.34
C VAL A 18 50.04 -15.33 -3.63
N THR A 19 49.29 -15.70 -2.58
CA THR A 19 47.93 -16.18 -2.72
C THR A 19 47.09 -15.02 -3.26
N GLU A 20 47.13 -14.80 -4.57
CA GLU A 20 46.07 -14.04 -5.25
C GLU A 20 44.78 -14.82 -4.98
N GLU A 21 43.96 -14.30 -4.04
CA GLU A 21 42.58 -14.72 -3.92
C GLU A 21 41.92 -14.49 -5.28
N LEU A 22 41.79 -15.56 -6.06
CA LEU A 22 41.08 -15.55 -7.33
C LEU A 22 39.72 -14.88 -7.12
N PRO A 23 39.35 -13.89 -7.94
CA PRO A 23 38.07 -13.22 -7.79
C PRO A 23 36.97 -14.28 -7.81
N PRO A 24 35.95 -14.16 -6.93
CA PRO A 24 34.92 -15.18 -6.80
C PRO A 24 34.29 -15.47 -8.16
N ASN A 25 34.17 -16.76 -8.50
CA ASN A 25 33.64 -17.27 -9.76
C ASN A 25 32.42 -16.44 -10.22
N GLU A 26 32.45 -15.91 -11.45
CA GLU A 26 31.41 -15.00 -11.97
C GLU A 26 29.99 -15.56 -11.83
N SER A 27 29.85 -16.89 -11.94
CA SER A 27 28.58 -17.59 -11.73
C SER A 27 28.02 -17.39 -10.31
N ILE A 28 28.87 -17.42 -9.27
CA ILE A 28 28.50 -17.18 -7.87
C ILE A 28 28.07 -15.72 -7.68
N ARG A 29 28.75 -14.77 -8.34
CA ARG A 29 28.40 -13.35 -8.27
C ARG A 29 27.05 -13.08 -8.93
N LEU A 30 26.77 -13.71 -10.06
CA LEU A 30 25.49 -13.63 -10.76
C LEU A 30 24.37 -14.28 -9.95
N LEU A 31 24.61 -15.45 -9.35
CA LEU A 31 23.65 -16.15 -8.49
C LEU A 31 23.29 -15.33 -7.24
N LYS A 32 24.29 -14.68 -6.62
CA LYS A 32 24.05 -13.71 -5.53
C LYS A 32 23.23 -12.52 -6.02
N ARG A 33 23.50 -12.01 -7.22
CA ARG A 33 22.76 -10.88 -7.79
C ARG A 33 21.30 -11.22 -8.05
N THR A 34 21.02 -12.38 -8.65
CA THR A 34 19.66 -12.85 -8.93
C THR A 34 18.93 -13.19 -7.63
N GLY A 35 19.59 -13.86 -6.69
CA GLY A 35 19.02 -14.17 -5.37
C GLY A 35 18.56 -12.92 -4.61
N LEU A 36 19.33 -11.83 -4.64
CA LEU A 36 18.93 -10.56 -4.01
C LEU A 36 17.74 -9.88 -4.71
N TRP A 37 17.59 -10.05 -6.03
CA TRP A 37 16.42 -9.56 -6.75
C TRP A 37 15.17 -10.38 -6.43
N SER A 38 15.29 -11.71 -6.40
CA SER A 38 14.20 -12.59 -6.00
C SER A 38 13.74 -12.29 -4.57
N LEU A 39 14.69 -12.12 -3.63
CA LEU A 39 14.36 -11.76 -2.26
C LEU A 39 13.69 -10.37 -2.17
N ALA A 40 14.22 -9.37 -2.88
CA ALA A 40 13.61 -8.03 -2.93
C ALA A 40 12.18 -8.09 -3.48
N PHE A 41 11.94 -8.88 -4.53
CA PHE A 41 10.61 -9.05 -5.11
C PHE A 41 9.64 -9.70 -4.13
N VAL A 42 10.05 -10.78 -3.46
CA VAL A 42 9.22 -11.46 -2.45
C VAL A 42 8.85 -10.50 -1.31
N LEU A 43 9.83 -9.76 -0.78
CA LEU A 43 9.58 -8.76 0.27
C LEU A 43 8.64 -7.66 -0.21
N ALA A 44 8.84 -7.13 -1.43
CA ALA A 44 8.02 -6.06 -1.98
C ALA A 44 6.58 -6.52 -2.22
N ALA A 45 6.42 -7.70 -2.84
CA ALA A 45 5.11 -8.31 -3.06
C ALA A 45 4.38 -8.55 -1.73
N SER A 46 5.10 -9.06 -0.72
CA SER A 46 4.52 -9.31 0.60
C SER A 46 4.05 -8.02 1.27
N ALA A 47 4.84 -6.95 1.22
CA ALA A 47 4.46 -5.63 1.73
C ALA A 47 3.23 -5.06 1.01
N MET A 48 3.19 -5.15 -0.33
CA MET A 48 2.05 -4.66 -1.12
C MET A 48 0.75 -5.44 -0.82
N ILE A 49 0.85 -6.77 -0.69
CA ILE A 49 -0.29 -7.62 -0.32
C ILE A 49 -0.80 -7.24 1.07
N TYR A 50 0.11 -7.08 2.04
CA TYR A 50 -0.23 -6.68 3.40
C TYR A 50 -0.91 -5.30 3.43
N GLN A 51 -0.39 -4.32 2.70
CA GLN A 51 -0.99 -3.00 2.61
C GLN A 51 -2.39 -3.01 2.00
N ARG A 52 -2.58 -3.78 0.93
CA ARG A 52 -3.89 -3.90 0.28
C ARG A 52 -4.90 -4.57 1.20
N ALA A 53 -4.48 -5.58 1.96
CA ALA A 53 -5.35 -6.33 2.87
C ALA A 53 -5.73 -5.51 4.12
N THR A 54 -4.83 -4.65 4.61
CA THR A 54 -5.06 -3.81 5.80
C THR A 54 -5.63 -2.43 5.47
N GLY A 55 -5.83 -2.11 4.19
CA GLY A 55 -6.33 -0.82 3.73
C GLY A 55 -7.83 -0.62 3.99
N PRO A 56 -8.28 0.62 4.22
CA PRO A 56 -9.68 0.94 4.49
C PRO A 56 -10.60 0.69 3.28
N THR A 57 -10.04 0.53 2.09
CA THR A 57 -10.76 0.23 0.85
C THR A 57 -11.03 -1.27 0.67
N TYR A 58 -10.41 -2.14 1.46
CA TYR A 58 -10.62 -3.58 1.35
C TYR A 58 -12.01 -3.93 1.90
N PRO A 59 -12.88 -4.64 1.15
CA PRO A 59 -14.22 -4.96 1.61
C PRO A 59 -14.20 -5.73 2.94
N MET A 60 -15.14 -5.38 3.84
CA MET A 60 -15.30 -6.12 5.09
C MET A 60 -15.95 -7.47 4.77
N LYS A 61 -15.27 -8.54 5.14
CA LYS A 61 -15.78 -9.90 4.97
C LYS A 61 -16.63 -10.27 6.18
N VAL A 62 -17.85 -10.70 5.93
CA VAL A 62 -18.78 -11.15 6.98
C VAL A 62 -19.37 -12.49 6.59
N GLU A 63 -19.39 -13.43 7.51
CA GLU A 63 -20.03 -14.74 7.32
C GLU A 63 -21.55 -14.58 7.38
N VAL A 64 -22.26 -15.08 6.38
CA VAL A 64 -23.73 -14.97 6.28
C VAL A 64 -24.40 -16.23 6.82
N THR A 65 -24.15 -17.36 6.14
CA THR A 65 -24.59 -18.71 6.50
C THR A 65 -23.62 -19.73 5.90
N GLY A 66 -23.22 -20.75 6.67
CA GLY A 66 -22.32 -21.81 6.18
C GLY A 66 -21.02 -21.26 5.62
N ASP A 67 -20.69 -21.61 4.38
CA ASP A 67 -19.48 -21.16 3.66
C ASP A 67 -19.65 -19.83 2.89
N ILE A 68 -20.80 -19.15 3.03
CA ILE A 68 -21.08 -17.90 2.32
C ILE A 68 -20.46 -16.72 3.05
N VAL A 69 -19.55 -16.04 2.37
CA VAL A 69 -18.92 -14.80 2.85
C VAL A 69 -19.37 -13.61 2.02
N ALA A 70 -20.07 -12.67 2.66
CA ALA A 70 -20.41 -11.37 2.09
C ALA A 70 -19.19 -10.44 2.09
N LYS A 71 -19.11 -9.58 1.07
CA LYS A 71 -18.07 -8.54 0.95
C LYS A 71 -18.74 -7.17 1.03
N LEU A 72 -18.87 -6.65 2.24
CA LEU A 72 -19.44 -5.33 2.47
C LEU A 72 -18.47 -4.25 2.00
N ILE A 73 -18.91 -3.43 1.05
CA ILE A 73 -18.09 -2.42 0.39
C ILE A 73 -17.70 -1.28 1.35
N ARG A 74 -16.46 -0.79 1.23
CA ARG A 74 -15.93 0.31 2.08
C ARG A 74 -15.46 1.53 1.28
N THR A 75 -15.55 1.47 -0.04
CA THR A 75 -15.26 2.60 -0.91
C THR A 75 -16.15 2.55 -2.14
N HIS A 76 -16.54 3.72 -2.63
CA HIS A 76 -17.28 3.87 -3.88
C HIS A 76 -16.93 5.22 -4.54
N GLU A 77 -17.20 5.34 -5.83
CA GLU A 77 -17.14 6.63 -6.52
C GLU A 77 -18.32 7.54 -6.12
N SER A 78 -18.09 8.84 -6.08
CA SER A 78 -19.10 9.88 -5.77
C SER A 78 -20.12 10.11 -6.90
N THR A 79 -19.94 9.47 -8.05
CA THR A 79 -20.69 9.69 -9.29
C THR A 79 -22.05 8.99 -9.29
N SER A 80 -22.22 7.93 -8.50
CA SER A 80 -23.46 7.15 -8.40
C SER A 80 -23.68 6.58 -7.01
N ASP A 81 -24.88 6.07 -6.79
CA ASP A 81 -25.21 5.34 -5.57
C ASP A 81 -24.37 4.07 -5.47
N ALA A 82 -24.03 3.70 -4.23
CA ALA A 82 -23.20 2.54 -3.95
C ALA A 82 -24.08 1.33 -3.64
N MET A 83 -24.07 0.33 -4.52
CA MET A 83 -24.87 -0.88 -4.33
C MET A 83 -24.24 -1.79 -3.27
N VAL A 84 -24.95 -2.01 -2.19
CA VAL A 84 -24.58 -2.96 -1.15
C VAL A 84 -25.27 -4.29 -1.41
N GLU A 85 -24.47 -5.34 -1.44
CA GLU A 85 -24.91 -6.69 -1.78
C GLU A 85 -24.71 -7.65 -0.60
N LEU A 86 -25.73 -8.44 -0.30
CA LEU A 86 -25.68 -9.54 0.66
C LEU A 86 -26.13 -10.85 -0.01
N PRO A 87 -25.20 -11.78 -0.34
CA PRO A 87 -25.55 -13.07 -0.92
C PRO A 87 -26.21 -13.97 0.13
N VAL A 88 -27.28 -14.66 -0.27
CA VAL A 88 -28.09 -15.49 0.63
C VAL A 88 -28.49 -16.80 -0.06
N GLU A 89 -28.39 -17.93 0.66
CA GLU A 89 -28.88 -19.23 0.21
C GLU A 89 -30.23 -19.51 0.85
N GLN A 90 -31.33 -19.17 0.14
CA GLN A 90 -32.68 -19.51 0.59
C GLN A 90 -33.53 -20.05 -0.58
N SER A 91 -34.43 -20.98 -0.25
CA SER A 91 -35.42 -21.56 -1.17
C SER A 91 -36.43 -20.49 -1.63
N LYS A 92 -36.97 -20.62 -2.85
CA LYS A 92 -38.03 -19.74 -3.37
C LYS A 92 -39.29 -19.71 -2.48
N GLU A 93 -39.46 -20.71 -1.62
CA GLU A 93 -40.59 -20.85 -0.70
C GLU A 93 -40.49 -19.91 0.51
N GLN A 94 -39.29 -19.41 0.83
CA GLN A 94 -39.03 -18.41 1.87
C GLN A 94 -38.08 -17.35 1.31
N PRO A 95 -38.59 -16.36 0.56
CA PRO A 95 -37.73 -15.34 -0.02
C PRO A 95 -37.02 -14.57 1.10
N PRO A 96 -35.72 -14.31 0.94
CA PRO A 96 -34.97 -13.50 1.90
C PRO A 96 -35.56 -12.10 1.97
N SER A 97 -35.61 -11.52 3.17
CA SER A 97 -35.88 -10.10 3.35
C SER A 97 -34.75 -9.47 4.15
N GLY A 98 -34.51 -8.19 3.91
CA GLY A 98 -33.53 -7.45 4.68
C GLY A 98 -33.71 -5.95 4.53
N THR A 99 -33.12 -5.23 5.47
CA THR A 99 -33.13 -3.78 5.55
C THR A 99 -31.69 -3.33 5.76
N LEU A 100 -31.25 -2.43 4.90
CA LEU A 100 -29.99 -1.72 5.07
C LEU A 100 -30.25 -0.45 5.87
N TYR A 101 -29.49 -0.26 6.94
CA TYR A 101 -29.54 0.93 7.78
C TYR A 101 -28.28 1.73 7.57
N TYR A 102 -28.40 3.03 7.28
CA TYR A 102 -27.24 3.90 7.13
C TYR A 102 -27.45 5.26 7.78
N LYS A 103 -26.35 5.92 8.14
CA LYS A 103 -26.34 7.34 8.50
C LYS A 103 -25.03 8.00 8.10
N ARG A 104 -24.99 9.34 8.20
CA ARG A 104 -23.77 10.12 8.00
C ARG A 104 -22.78 9.80 9.12
N PHE A 105 -21.55 9.48 8.75
CA PHE A 105 -20.52 9.08 9.72
C PHE A 105 -20.24 10.20 10.72
N ARG A 106 -20.10 9.85 12.01
CA ARG A 106 -19.82 10.80 13.10
C ARG A 106 -20.83 11.95 13.21
N THR A 107 -22.10 11.66 12.94
CA THR A 107 -23.23 12.57 13.19
C THR A 107 -24.20 11.96 14.20
N ASP A 108 -24.99 12.83 14.83
CA ASP A 108 -26.08 12.45 15.73
C ASP A 108 -27.37 12.05 14.99
N ASP A 109 -27.30 11.89 13.66
CA ASP A 109 -28.41 11.45 12.85
C ASP A 109 -28.92 10.06 13.29
N GLU A 110 -30.22 9.85 13.14
CA GLU A 110 -30.83 8.53 13.23
C GLU A 110 -30.51 7.70 11.96
N PHE A 111 -30.49 6.38 12.12
CA PHE A 111 -30.29 5.48 10.99
C PHE A 111 -31.51 5.50 10.05
N THR A 112 -31.25 5.76 8.78
CA THR A 112 -32.24 5.66 7.72
C THR A 112 -32.34 4.21 7.25
N ALA A 113 -33.55 3.66 7.29
CA ALA A 113 -33.85 2.30 6.84
C ALA A 113 -34.17 2.26 5.35
N VAL A 114 -33.50 1.38 4.60
CA VAL A 114 -33.71 1.14 3.17
C VAL A 114 -34.02 -0.34 2.97
N PRO A 115 -35.24 -0.70 2.53
CA PRO A 115 -35.58 -2.08 2.21
C PRO A 115 -34.67 -2.62 1.10
N MET A 116 -34.10 -3.80 1.31
CA MET A 116 -33.29 -4.49 0.30
C MET A 116 -34.19 -5.24 -0.67
N GLN A 117 -33.84 -5.20 -1.96
CA GLN A 117 -34.52 -5.94 -3.01
C GLN A 117 -33.83 -7.29 -3.20
N ALA A 118 -34.61 -8.37 -3.27
CA ALA A 118 -34.09 -9.69 -3.59
C ALA A 118 -33.97 -9.85 -5.12
N ALA A 119 -32.74 -10.03 -5.60
CA ALA A 119 -32.42 -10.37 -6.98
C ALA A 119 -31.96 -11.83 -7.07
N GLU A 120 -32.28 -12.52 -8.16
CA GLU A 120 -31.78 -13.88 -8.43
C GLU A 120 -30.49 -13.78 -9.27
N LYS A 121 -29.37 -14.28 -8.73
CA LYS A 121 -28.05 -14.26 -9.40
C LYS A 121 -27.35 -15.59 -9.17
N ASP A 122 -26.89 -16.21 -10.25
CA ASP A 122 -26.16 -17.49 -10.21
C ASP A 122 -26.86 -18.62 -9.41
N LYS A 123 -28.19 -18.74 -9.55
CA LYS A 123 -29.06 -19.70 -8.84
C LYS A 123 -29.14 -19.50 -7.32
N ARG A 124 -28.75 -18.33 -6.82
CA ARG A 124 -28.88 -17.90 -5.43
C ARG A 124 -29.65 -16.59 -5.38
N TYR A 125 -30.21 -16.27 -4.21
CA TYR A 125 -30.75 -14.94 -3.99
C TYR A 125 -29.64 -14.01 -3.52
N GLN A 126 -29.75 -12.74 -3.90
CA GLN A 126 -28.88 -11.66 -3.47
C GLN A 126 -29.77 -10.51 -3.01
N LEU A 127 -29.59 -10.05 -1.78
CA LEU A 127 -30.24 -8.84 -1.29
C LEU A 127 -29.39 -7.64 -1.70
N GLU A 128 -30.02 -6.68 -2.35
CA GLU A 128 -29.36 -5.48 -2.87
C GLU A 128 -30.07 -4.22 -2.38
N ALA A 129 -29.30 -3.24 -1.89
CA ALA A 129 -29.82 -1.91 -1.59
C ALA A 129 -28.82 -0.81 -1.98
N PRO A 130 -29.31 0.33 -2.51
CA PRO A 130 -28.47 1.47 -2.79
C PRO A 130 -28.16 2.24 -1.50
N LEU A 131 -26.89 2.57 -1.30
CA LEU A 131 -26.48 3.68 -0.43
C LEU A 131 -26.45 4.96 -1.27
N PRO A 132 -27.03 6.07 -0.78
CA PRO A 132 -27.07 7.30 -1.55
C PRO A 132 -25.66 7.82 -1.81
N LYS A 133 -25.40 8.25 -3.04
CA LYS A 133 -24.13 8.87 -3.43
C LYS A 133 -23.77 10.01 -2.47
N GLN A 134 -22.49 10.14 -2.17
CA GLN A 134 -21.97 11.24 -1.36
C GLN A 134 -20.94 12.05 -2.15
N PRO A 135 -20.76 13.34 -1.83
CA PRO A 135 -19.61 14.11 -2.30
C PRO A 135 -18.28 13.43 -1.94
N ALA A 136 -17.21 13.82 -2.63
CA ALA A 136 -15.86 13.38 -2.30
C ALA A 136 -15.54 13.58 -0.82
N ALA A 137 -14.81 12.62 -0.24
CA ALA A 137 -14.50 12.56 1.20
C ALA A 137 -15.72 12.36 2.13
N GLY A 138 -16.94 12.27 1.59
CA GLY A 138 -18.14 11.85 2.34
C GLY A 138 -18.00 10.43 2.86
N LYS A 139 -18.50 10.21 4.07
CA LYS A 139 -18.48 8.90 4.73
C LYS A 139 -19.86 8.57 5.28
N LEU A 140 -20.34 7.36 4.98
CA LEU A 140 -21.52 6.80 5.60
C LEU A 140 -21.11 5.64 6.49
N GLU A 141 -21.82 5.45 7.59
CA GLU A 141 -21.80 4.20 8.33
C GLU A 141 -23.07 3.42 8.05
N TYR A 142 -22.95 2.12 7.88
CA TYR A 142 -24.10 1.27 7.62
C TYR A 142 -23.95 -0.14 8.19
N TYR A 143 -25.09 -0.80 8.35
CA TYR A 143 -25.20 -2.22 8.66
C TYR A 143 -26.45 -2.79 7.96
N ILE A 144 -26.57 -4.11 7.94
CA ILE A 144 -27.69 -4.81 7.33
C ILE A 144 -28.35 -5.67 8.40
N GLU A 145 -29.67 -5.66 8.45
CA GLU A 145 -30.46 -6.68 9.14
C GLU A 145 -31.18 -7.50 8.09
N ALA A 146 -30.98 -8.82 8.10
CA ALA A 146 -31.64 -9.72 7.18
C ALA A 146 -32.34 -10.83 7.94
N ASN A 147 -33.53 -11.20 7.49
CA ASN A 147 -34.24 -12.37 7.96
C ASN A 147 -33.84 -13.57 7.10
N LEU A 148 -33.06 -14.47 7.68
CA LEU A 148 -32.56 -15.68 7.05
C LEU A 148 -33.21 -16.88 7.73
N GLU A 149 -33.95 -17.69 6.97
CA GLU A 149 -34.65 -18.89 7.46
C GLU A 149 -35.57 -18.62 8.67
N GLY A 150 -36.19 -17.43 8.72
CA GLY A 150 -37.05 -17.01 9.83
C GLY A 150 -36.31 -16.42 11.03
N GLN A 151 -34.96 -16.35 11.00
CA GLN A 151 -34.15 -15.73 12.04
C GLN A 151 -33.62 -14.37 11.58
N GLU A 152 -33.86 -13.33 12.37
CA GLU A 152 -33.23 -12.02 12.14
C GLU A 152 -31.76 -12.07 12.53
N ARG A 153 -30.90 -11.68 11.59
CA ARG A 153 -29.45 -11.57 11.80
C ARG A 153 -28.97 -10.21 11.34
N ARG A 154 -27.98 -9.70 12.07
CA ARG A 154 -27.32 -8.43 11.79
C ARG A 154 -25.94 -8.66 11.19
N PHE A 155 -25.59 -7.88 10.18
CA PHE A 155 -24.32 -7.91 9.49
C PHE A 155 -23.74 -6.50 9.43
N PRO A 156 -22.57 -6.25 10.04
CA PRO A 156 -21.79 -7.14 10.92
C PRO A 156 -22.49 -7.46 12.26
N PRO A 157 -22.10 -8.55 12.96
CA PRO A 157 -22.84 -9.05 14.12
C PRO A 157 -22.77 -8.14 15.37
N THR A 158 -21.79 -7.25 15.47
CA THR A 158 -21.63 -6.33 16.62
C THR A 158 -21.90 -4.89 16.23
N GLN A 159 -22.56 -4.13 17.11
CA GLN A 159 -22.92 -2.72 16.85
C GLN A 159 -21.69 -1.83 16.63
N ASP A 160 -20.61 -2.07 17.37
CA ASP A 160 -19.37 -1.30 17.26
C ASP A 160 -18.59 -1.57 15.97
N SER A 161 -19.02 -2.52 15.14
CA SER A 161 -18.33 -2.90 13.89
C SER A 161 -19.06 -2.45 12.62
N ASN A 162 -19.92 -1.42 12.71
CA ASN A 162 -20.57 -0.83 11.53
C ASN A 162 -19.58 -0.59 10.39
N VAL A 163 -20.04 -0.83 9.16
CA VAL A 163 -19.21 -0.65 7.98
C VAL A 163 -19.16 0.83 7.65
N VAL A 164 -17.96 1.39 7.65
CA VAL A 164 -17.74 2.76 7.18
C VAL A 164 -17.31 2.71 5.72
N ILE A 165 -18.14 3.30 4.86
CA ILE A 165 -17.87 3.51 3.44
C ILE A 165 -17.39 4.94 3.21
N ARG A 166 -16.36 5.11 2.37
CA ARG A 166 -15.84 6.42 1.96
C ARG A 166 -15.99 6.64 0.45
N PHE A 167 -16.53 7.78 0.08
CA PHE A 167 -16.71 8.19 -1.31
C PHE A 167 -15.52 9.00 -1.80
N LYS A 168 -15.15 8.79 -3.06
CA LYS A 168 -14.07 9.50 -3.74
C LYS A 168 -14.48 9.86 -5.16
N ASP A 169 -13.93 10.94 -5.68
CA ASP A 169 -14.09 11.27 -7.09
C ASP A 169 -13.23 10.35 -7.98
N PRO A 170 -13.64 10.11 -9.25
CA PRO A 170 -12.84 9.37 -10.21
C PRO A 170 -11.50 10.06 -10.46
N VAL A 171 -10.41 9.29 -10.44
CA VAL A 171 -9.06 9.80 -10.73
C VAL A 171 -8.69 9.43 -12.17
N PRO A 172 -8.23 10.38 -12.99
CA PRO A 172 -7.80 10.08 -14.36
C PRO A 172 -6.71 9.01 -14.42
N ASP A 173 -6.88 8.01 -15.29
CA ASP A 173 -5.93 6.91 -15.47
C ASP A 173 -4.52 7.39 -15.85
N GLY A 174 -4.43 8.49 -16.61
CA GLY A 174 -3.17 9.13 -16.98
C GLY A 174 -2.34 9.65 -15.79
N VAL A 175 -2.93 9.76 -14.60
CA VAL A 175 -2.25 10.14 -13.36
C VAL A 175 -2.15 8.93 -12.42
N LEU A 176 -3.23 8.17 -12.28
CA LEU A 176 -3.30 7.02 -11.38
C LEU A 176 -2.33 5.89 -11.78
N ILE A 177 -2.29 5.52 -13.07
CA ILE A 177 -1.43 4.43 -13.54
C ILE A 177 0.06 4.79 -13.33
N PRO A 178 0.56 5.96 -13.80
CA PRO A 178 1.96 6.32 -13.56
C PRO A 178 2.31 6.42 -12.07
N HIS A 179 1.40 6.95 -11.23
CA HIS A 179 1.59 7.02 -9.79
C HIS A 179 1.84 5.63 -9.19
N VAL A 180 0.90 4.69 -9.39
CA VAL A 180 0.96 3.34 -8.83
C VAL A 180 2.18 2.59 -9.35
N THR A 181 2.46 2.68 -10.66
CA THR A 181 3.63 2.04 -11.27
C THR A 181 4.93 2.53 -10.63
N LEU A 182 5.12 3.84 -10.48
CA LEU A 182 6.32 4.39 -9.86
C LEU A 182 6.45 4.02 -8.38
N MET A 183 5.33 3.96 -7.65
CA MET A 183 5.34 3.51 -6.25
C MET A 183 5.77 2.05 -6.12
N ILE A 184 5.23 1.13 -6.96
CA ILE A 184 5.63 -0.28 -6.98
C ILE A 184 7.13 -0.42 -7.28
N PHE A 185 7.62 0.29 -8.30
CA PHE A 185 9.05 0.27 -8.62
C PHE A 185 9.91 0.83 -7.49
N SER A 186 9.46 1.90 -6.83
CA SER A 186 10.21 2.52 -5.71
C SER A 186 10.35 1.55 -4.54
N ILE A 187 9.30 0.80 -4.19
CA ILE A 187 9.36 -0.22 -3.13
C ILE A 187 10.37 -1.32 -3.50
N LEU A 188 10.24 -1.88 -4.69
CA LEU A 188 11.12 -2.95 -5.17
C LEU A 188 12.58 -2.51 -5.20
N LEU A 189 12.85 -1.34 -5.77
CA LEU A 189 14.19 -0.76 -5.86
C LEU A 189 14.74 -0.43 -4.47
N GLY A 190 13.93 0.14 -3.58
CA GLY A 190 14.34 0.46 -2.22
C GLY A 190 14.72 -0.77 -1.41
N MET A 191 13.92 -1.85 -1.49
CA MET A 191 14.24 -3.13 -0.85
C MET A 191 15.50 -3.76 -1.44
N ARG A 192 15.64 -3.75 -2.77
CA ARG A 192 16.84 -4.25 -3.46
C ARG A 192 18.09 -3.45 -3.07
N THR A 193 17.94 -2.15 -2.85
CA THR A 193 19.01 -1.25 -2.41
C THR A 193 19.42 -1.54 -0.97
N GLY A 194 18.46 -1.73 -0.06
CA GLY A 194 18.73 -2.14 1.33
C GLY A 194 19.47 -3.47 1.43
N LEU A 195 19.05 -4.47 0.65
CA LEU A 195 19.74 -5.75 0.55
C LEU A 195 21.15 -5.61 -0.06
N ALA A 196 21.34 -4.70 -1.02
CA ALA A 196 22.66 -4.37 -1.55
C ALA A 196 23.58 -3.81 -0.45
N ALA A 197 23.05 -2.92 0.38
CA ALA A 197 23.80 -2.33 1.48
C ALA A 197 24.28 -3.38 2.50
N LEU A 198 23.51 -4.44 2.76
CA LEU A 198 23.90 -5.52 3.67
C LEU A 198 24.89 -6.50 3.06
N PHE A 199 24.57 -7.08 1.90
CA PHE A 199 25.29 -8.27 1.43
C PHE A 199 26.33 -7.98 0.35
N ALA A 200 26.09 -6.94 -0.45
CA ALA A 200 26.70 -6.84 -1.77
C ALA A 200 26.41 -5.45 -2.39
N PRO A 201 27.20 -4.41 -2.09
CA PRO A 201 26.88 -3.02 -2.43
C PRO A 201 27.06 -2.68 -3.93
N TYR A 202 27.00 -3.68 -4.80
CA TYR A 202 27.02 -3.50 -6.25
C TYR A 202 25.82 -2.64 -6.69
N ASN A 203 26.10 -1.54 -7.39
CA ASN A 203 25.10 -0.59 -7.89
C ASN A 203 24.18 0.03 -6.81
N MET A 204 24.53 -0.10 -5.52
CA MET A 204 23.74 0.42 -4.40
C MET A 204 23.43 1.92 -4.57
N ARG A 205 24.43 2.72 -4.98
CA ARG A 205 24.27 4.17 -5.20
C ARG A 205 23.25 4.47 -6.30
N GLN A 206 23.34 3.77 -7.43
CA GLN A 206 22.43 3.97 -8.57
C GLN A 206 21.00 3.59 -8.19
N LEU A 207 20.82 2.46 -7.51
CA LEU A 207 19.51 2.00 -7.06
C LEU A 207 18.91 2.93 -5.99
N ALA A 208 19.73 3.50 -5.10
CA ALA A 208 19.28 4.49 -4.12
C ALA A 208 18.74 5.76 -4.80
N TRP A 209 19.48 6.29 -5.78
CA TRP A 209 19.02 7.46 -6.55
C TRP A 209 17.78 7.14 -7.40
N LEU A 210 17.72 5.98 -8.04
CA LEU A 210 16.52 5.53 -8.77
C LEU A 210 15.30 5.41 -7.85
N THR A 211 15.49 4.90 -6.63
CA THR A 211 14.44 4.81 -5.59
C THR A 211 13.96 6.20 -5.21
N LEU A 212 14.89 7.13 -4.93
CA LEU A 212 14.54 8.51 -4.59
C LEU A 212 13.81 9.21 -5.73
N CYS A 213 14.30 9.09 -6.98
CA CYS A 213 13.64 9.68 -8.15
C CYS A 213 12.22 9.11 -8.35
N GLY A 214 12.08 7.78 -8.28
CA GLY A 214 10.78 7.11 -8.39
C GLY A 214 9.81 7.58 -7.31
N MET A 215 10.26 7.71 -6.07
CA MET A 215 9.44 8.18 -4.95
C MET A 215 9.16 9.68 -5.01
N THR A 216 10.06 10.49 -5.58
CA THR A 216 9.81 11.92 -5.81
C THR A 216 8.68 12.09 -6.81
N VAL A 217 8.79 11.45 -7.98
CA VAL A 217 7.79 11.61 -9.04
C VAL A 217 6.50 10.88 -8.68
N GLY A 218 6.59 9.62 -8.25
CA GLY A 218 5.44 8.82 -7.86
C GLY A 218 4.76 9.34 -6.59
N GLY A 219 5.52 9.49 -5.50
CA GLY A 219 4.99 9.84 -4.18
C GLY A 219 4.76 11.35 -3.99
N MET A 220 5.80 12.18 -4.14
CA MET A 220 5.74 13.62 -3.82
C MET A 220 5.09 14.50 -4.88
N ILE A 221 4.96 14.02 -6.13
CA ILE A 221 4.35 14.79 -7.23
C ILE A 221 3.01 14.18 -7.62
N LEU A 222 3.01 12.95 -8.13
CA LEU A 222 1.78 12.30 -8.61
C LEU A 222 0.83 11.92 -7.46
N GLY A 223 1.33 11.58 -6.28
CA GLY A 223 0.51 11.32 -5.10
C GLY A 223 -0.42 12.48 -4.75
N PRO A 224 0.11 13.71 -4.57
CA PRO A 224 -0.71 14.92 -4.41
C PRO A 224 -1.75 15.15 -5.49
N PHE A 225 -1.42 14.87 -6.76
CA PHE A 225 -2.40 14.98 -7.84
C PHE A 225 -3.53 13.95 -7.69
N VAL A 226 -3.20 12.68 -7.39
CA VAL A 226 -4.21 11.64 -7.11
C VAL A 226 -5.11 12.06 -5.96
N GLN A 227 -4.55 12.58 -4.87
CA GLN A 227 -5.31 13.07 -3.72
C GLN A 227 -6.22 14.24 -4.10
N LYS A 228 -5.71 15.18 -4.90
CA LYS A 228 -6.48 16.34 -5.36
C LYS A 228 -7.67 15.91 -6.20
N TYR A 229 -7.48 14.97 -7.11
CA TYR A 229 -8.57 14.44 -7.93
C TYR A 229 -9.58 13.66 -7.10
N ALA A 230 -9.15 12.87 -6.12
CA ALA A 230 -10.04 12.00 -5.35
C ALA A 230 -10.82 12.72 -4.24
N PHE A 231 -10.20 13.73 -3.61
CA PHE A 231 -10.69 14.34 -2.37
C PHE A 231 -10.58 15.87 -2.33
N GLY A 232 -10.16 16.53 -3.41
CA GLY A 232 -10.11 17.99 -3.46
C GLY A 232 -8.89 18.63 -2.79
N GLU A 233 -7.98 17.88 -2.17
CA GLU A 233 -6.78 18.41 -1.49
C GLU A 233 -5.48 17.84 -2.06
N TYR A 234 -4.45 18.68 -2.20
CA TYR A 234 -3.14 18.22 -2.72
C TYR A 234 -2.31 17.50 -1.66
N TRP A 235 -2.35 17.95 -0.42
CA TRP A 235 -1.53 17.39 0.63
C TRP A 235 -2.21 17.58 1.98
N THR A 236 -2.33 16.50 2.71
CA THR A 236 -3.08 16.41 3.96
C THR A 236 -2.22 15.95 5.13
N GLY A 237 -0.92 15.71 4.89
CA GLY A 237 0.09 15.44 5.91
C GLY A 237 0.77 16.72 6.44
N PHE A 238 1.76 16.53 7.30
CA PHE A 238 2.55 17.59 7.91
C PHE A 238 3.25 18.44 6.84
N PRO A 239 3.34 19.78 7.00
CA PRO A 239 2.84 20.57 8.13
C PRO A 239 1.38 21.01 8.02
N LEU A 240 0.71 20.73 6.91
CA LEU A 240 -0.63 21.26 6.60
C LEU A 240 -1.77 20.46 7.23
N GLY A 241 -1.54 19.19 7.55
CA GLY A 241 -2.53 18.32 8.17
C GLY A 241 -1.93 17.13 8.91
N GLY A 242 -2.80 16.18 9.26
CA GLY A 242 -2.48 15.01 10.09
C GLY A 242 -2.61 13.66 9.38
N ASP A 243 -2.79 13.62 8.05
CA ASP A 243 -2.97 12.36 7.34
C ASP A 243 -1.71 11.50 7.43
N TRP A 244 -1.93 10.26 7.86
CA TRP A 244 -0.89 9.28 8.05
C TRP A 244 -0.32 8.76 6.74
N THR A 245 -1.10 8.71 5.65
CA THR A 245 -0.60 8.22 4.37
C THR A 245 0.45 9.19 3.83
N ASP A 246 0.10 10.48 3.81
CA ASP A 246 1.02 11.56 3.43
C ASP A 246 2.23 11.63 4.38
N ASN A 247 2.02 11.55 5.70
CA ASN A 247 3.12 11.58 6.68
C ASN A 247 4.12 10.43 6.52
N LYS A 248 3.63 9.20 6.27
CA LYS A 248 4.52 8.06 6.01
C LYS A 248 5.33 8.31 4.75
N MET A 249 4.69 8.79 3.69
CA MET A 249 5.37 9.06 2.43
C MET A 249 6.46 10.13 2.62
N LEU A 250 6.15 11.23 3.31
CA LEU A 250 7.12 12.26 3.65
C LEU A 250 8.30 11.72 4.49
N PHE A 251 8.03 10.90 5.50
CA PHE A 251 9.08 10.34 6.34
C PHE A 251 10.01 9.40 5.55
N MET A 252 9.44 8.54 4.70
CA MET A 252 10.22 7.73 3.76
C MET A 252 11.04 8.60 2.81
N PHE A 253 10.43 9.63 2.24
CA PHE A 253 11.08 10.57 1.34
C PHE A 253 12.30 11.23 1.99
N LEU A 254 12.14 11.78 3.19
CA LEU A 254 13.23 12.43 3.93
C LEU A 254 14.36 11.45 4.28
N ALA A 255 14.04 10.21 4.65
CA ALA A 255 15.06 9.19 4.92
C ALA A 255 15.89 8.87 3.67
N TRP A 256 15.25 8.77 2.49
CA TRP A 256 15.95 8.55 1.23
C TRP A 256 16.71 9.78 0.73
N VAL A 257 16.20 10.99 0.94
CA VAL A 257 16.93 12.24 0.66
C VAL A 257 18.20 12.30 1.51
N PHE A 258 18.10 12.00 2.81
CA PHE A 258 19.25 11.96 3.72
C PHE A 258 20.27 10.88 3.30
N ALA A 259 19.81 9.67 2.96
CA ALA A 259 20.71 8.63 2.46
C ALA A 259 21.41 9.07 1.16
N CYS A 260 20.67 9.67 0.21
CA CYS A 260 21.20 10.13 -1.06
C CYS A 260 22.17 11.31 -0.93
N SER A 261 21.93 12.23 0.01
CA SER A 261 22.83 13.36 0.29
C SER A 261 24.17 12.88 0.87
N VAL A 262 24.15 11.88 1.75
CA VAL A 262 25.37 11.29 2.34
C VAL A 262 26.17 10.48 1.32
N ILE A 263 25.53 9.65 0.48
CA ILE A 263 26.26 8.90 -0.56
C ILE A 263 26.80 9.85 -1.65
N GLY A 264 26.09 10.95 -1.93
CA GLY A 264 26.43 11.92 -2.97
C GLY A 264 26.15 11.47 -4.40
N LEU A 265 26.37 12.38 -5.35
CA LEU A 265 26.00 12.21 -6.76
C LEU A 265 26.95 11.32 -7.57
N ASN A 266 28.19 11.09 -7.10
CA ASN A 266 29.17 10.33 -7.87
C ASN A 266 28.89 8.81 -7.77
N PRO A 267 28.49 8.14 -8.87
CA PRO A 267 28.14 6.71 -8.84
C PRO A 267 29.36 5.80 -8.71
N ARG A 268 30.57 6.30 -9.03
CA ARG A 268 31.82 5.52 -9.05
C ARG A 268 32.65 5.63 -7.77
N LYS A 269 32.24 6.49 -6.83
CA LYS A 269 32.96 6.66 -5.55
C LYS A 269 32.84 5.39 -4.72
N LYS A 270 33.96 4.96 -4.12
CA LYS A 270 33.99 3.76 -3.26
C LYS A 270 32.91 3.85 -2.17
N THR A 271 32.23 2.74 -1.94
CA THR A 271 31.18 2.63 -0.91
C THR A 271 31.85 2.39 0.44
N THR A 272 31.63 3.29 1.41
CA THR A 272 32.14 3.17 2.78
C THR A 272 31.11 2.47 3.66
N ALA A 273 31.52 2.05 4.87
CA ALA A 273 30.61 1.49 5.86
C ALA A 273 29.46 2.47 6.21
N LEU A 274 29.78 3.76 6.35
CA LEU A 274 28.78 4.81 6.61
C LEU A 274 27.70 4.85 5.53
N HIS A 275 28.08 4.81 4.24
CA HIS A 275 27.12 4.81 3.13
C HIS A 275 26.17 3.61 3.18
N ARG A 276 26.67 2.44 3.60
CA ARG A 276 25.86 1.22 3.72
C ARG A 276 24.85 1.37 4.86
N VAL A 277 25.29 1.89 6.00
CA VAL A 277 24.42 2.10 7.18
C VAL A 277 23.27 3.03 6.83
N VAL A 278 23.54 4.22 6.28
CA VAL A 278 22.47 5.20 5.98
C VAL A 278 21.45 4.68 4.96
N VAL A 279 21.89 3.95 3.93
CA VAL A 279 21.01 3.35 2.92
C VAL A 279 20.19 2.21 3.51
N PHE A 280 20.82 1.37 4.33
CA PHE A 280 20.10 0.29 5.01
C PHE A 280 19.05 0.84 5.97
N THR A 281 19.40 1.86 6.76
CA THR A 281 18.46 2.57 7.63
C THR A 281 17.29 3.15 6.85
N ALA A 282 17.52 3.80 5.70
CA ALA A 282 16.44 4.30 4.84
C ALA A 282 15.52 3.18 4.33
N ALA A 283 16.08 2.03 3.95
CA ALA A 283 15.28 0.86 3.55
C ALA A 283 14.46 0.28 4.71
N ILE A 284 15.00 0.27 5.93
CA ILE A 284 14.24 -0.14 7.13
C ILE A 284 13.12 0.84 7.42
N VAL A 285 13.39 2.15 7.42
CA VAL A 285 12.37 3.20 7.58
C VAL A 285 11.25 3.00 6.57
N MET A 286 11.60 2.83 5.29
CA MET A 286 10.66 2.55 4.23
C MET A 286 9.81 1.31 4.57
N THR A 287 10.44 0.19 4.89
CA THR A 287 9.75 -1.07 5.23
C THR A 287 8.79 -0.90 6.41
N VAL A 288 9.22 -0.23 7.47
CA VAL A 288 8.37 0.05 8.64
C VAL A 288 7.15 0.89 8.25
N CYS A 289 7.34 1.95 7.45
CA CYS A 289 6.21 2.75 6.95
C CYS A 289 5.21 1.92 6.13
N TYR A 290 5.70 0.97 5.31
CA TYR A 290 4.86 0.06 4.55
C TYR A 290 4.10 -0.96 5.43
N LEU A 291 4.62 -1.28 6.62
CA LEU A 291 3.98 -2.17 7.60
C LEU A 291 2.94 -1.45 8.48
N ILE A 292 2.92 -0.12 8.52
CA ILE A 292 1.86 0.61 9.23
C ILE A 292 0.60 0.57 8.33
N PRO A 293 -0.55 0.05 8.81
CA PRO A 293 -1.79 -0.03 8.03
C PRO A 293 -2.18 1.30 7.38
N HIS A 294 -2.68 1.28 6.14
CA HIS A 294 -3.20 2.49 5.49
C HIS A 294 -4.30 3.10 6.36
N SER A 295 -4.19 4.41 6.60
CA SER A 295 -4.92 5.05 7.69
C SER A 295 -6.36 5.36 7.35
N MET A 296 -7.17 5.40 8.41
CA MET A 296 -8.55 5.89 8.47
C MET A 296 -8.64 7.42 8.62
N GLY A 297 -7.51 8.13 8.77
CA GLY A 297 -7.43 9.55 9.13
C GLY A 297 -7.19 10.54 7.99
N GLY A 298 -7.48 10.16 6.74
CA GLY A 298 -7.43 11.08 5.59
C GLY A 298 -8.61 12.07 5.59
N SER A 299 -8.73 12.86 4.51
CA SER A 299 -9.77 13.89 4.38
C SER A 299 -11.19 13.36 4.64
N GLU A 300 -11.97 14.12 5.39
CA GLU A 300 -13.35 13.78 5.75
C GLU A 300 -14.25 14.99 5.49
N LEU A 301 -15.44 14.75 4.93
CA LEU A 301 -16.44 15.79 4.73
C LEU A 301 -17.06 16.17 6.07
N ASP A 302 -17.05 17.46 6.40
CA ASP A 302 -17.78 18.01 7.53
C ASP A 302 -19.25 18.24 7.20
N TYR A 303 -20.08 17.28 7.55
CA TYR A 303 -21.53 17.37 7.38
C TYR A 303 -22.15 18.58 8.08
N SER A 304 -21.58 19.06 9.19
CA SER A 304 -22.11 20.24 9.91
C SER A 304 -21.96 21.54 9.12
N GLN A 305 -20.95 21.62 8.25
CA GLN A 305 -20.73 22.78 7.37
C GLN A 305 -21.60 22.69 6.13
N VAL A 306 -21.78 21.47 5.59
CA VAL A 306 -22.71 21.22 4.49
C VAL A 306 -24.14 21.57 4.89
N ASP A 307 -24.56 21.21 6.11
CA ASP A 307 -25.88 21.55 6.65
C ASP A 307 -26.08 23.06 6.83
N LYS A 308 -25.00 23.83 7.00
CA LYS A 308 -25.00 25.30 7.01
C LYS A 308 -25.01 25.92 5.60
N GLY A 309 -25.06 25.11 4.55
CA GLY A 309 -25.06 25.55 3.15
C GLY A 309 -23.67 25.81 2.56
N VAL A 310 -22.59 25.39 3.22
CA VAL A 310 -21.24 25.45 2.63
C VAL A 310 -21.14 24.41 1.51
N ASP A 311 -20.54 24.81 0.39
CA ASP A 311 -20.28 23.88 -0.72
C ASP A 311 -19.45 22.67 -0.24
N PRO A 312 -19.86 21.42 -0.54
CA PRO A 312 -19.16 20.23 -0.07
C PRO A 312 -17.67 20.19 -0.41
N SER A 313 -17.25 20.77 -1.54
CA SER A 313 -15.82 20.84 -1.90
C SER A 313 -14.99 21.70 -0.97
N LYS A 314 -15.63 22.63 -0.24
CA LYS A 314 -15.01 23.54 0.74
C LYS A 314 -15.22 23.09 2.19
N ALA A 315 -16.05 22.07 2.41
CA ALA A 315 -16.35 21.50 3.71
C ALA A 315 -15.48 20.28 4.04
N ILE A 316 -14.41 20.04 3.29
CA ILE A 316 -13.50 18.91 3.51
C ILE A 316 -12.44 19.33 4.53
N GLU A 317 -12.34 18.58 5.62
CA GLU A 317 -11.33 18.77 6.66
C GLU A 317 -10.31 17.63 6.68
N THR A 318 -9.09 17.92 7.11
CA THR A 318 -7.99 16.95 7.23
C THR A 318 -7.65 16.68 8.69
N GLY A 319 -7.59 15.41 9.08
CA GLY A 319 -7.10 15.02 10.42
C GLY A 319 -8.08 15.27 11.57
N ARG A 320 -9.39 15.24 11.30
CA ARG A 320 -10.43 15.40 12.31
C ARG A 320 -10.35 14.25 13.33
N LYS A 321 -10.07 14.61 14.60
CA LYS A 321 -9.98 13.68 15.74
C LYS A 321 -11.31 12.99 15.96
#